data_AF-A0AAD5JRU6-F1
#
_entry.id   AF-A0AAD5JRU6-F1
#
_cell.length_a   1.000
_cell.length_b   1.000
_cell.length_c   1.000
_cell.angle_alpha   90.00
_cell.angle_beta   90.00
_cell.angle_gamma   90.00
#
_symmetry.space_group_name_H-M   'P 1'
#
loop_
_entity.id
_entity.type
_entity.pdbx_description
1 polymer ?
#
loop_
_entity_poly.entity_id
_entity_poly.type
_entity_poly.pdbx_seq_one_letter_code
_entity_poly.pdbx_strand_id
1 'polypeptide(L)'
;RTRFHHQSTYFLCRASNEAVDNLAARPYTIYTLAEWDNGNDNGDYRTASNLFQTIPINVIGGNPRLEKYTISSLYSELKVEGAAVYPIFQSISTQFSDDTTFITIIGNKSLNHELQKLANLLAPAITKANQSVKQAVLQAYAH
;
A
#
# COMPACT_ATOMS: atom_id res chain seq x y z
N ARG A 1 -7.66 -5.62 13.11
CA ARG A 1 -6.57 -4.62 13.17
C ARG A 1 -5.35 -5.19 12.45
N THR A 2 -4.83 -4.54 11.42
CA THR A 2 -3.68 -5.01 10.63
C THR A 2 -2.39 -5.03 11.48
N ARG A 3 -1.49 -6.00 11.24
CA ARG A 3 -0.28 -6.23 12.05
C ARG A 3 0.99 -6.13 11.18
N PHE A 4 1.24 -4.98 10.56
CA PHE A 4 2.38 -4.78 9.64
C PHE A 4 3.75 -5.02 10.29
N HIS A 5 3.88 -4.89 11.61
CA HIS A 5 5.12 -5.26 12.30
C HIS A 5 5.36 -6.79 12.44
N HIS A 6 4.40 -7.64 12.06
CA HIS A 6 4.54 -9.11 12.11
C HIS A 6 4.77 -9.69 10.71
N GLN A 7 5.72 -10.61 10.60
CA GLN A 7 6.11 -11.22 9.32
C GLN A 7 4.96 -12.02 8.68
N SER A 8 4.10 -12.64 9.49
CA SER A 8 2.93 -13.39 9.03
C SER A 8 1.94 -12.54 8.23
N THR A 9 1.96 -11.21 8.35
CA THR A 9 1.11 -10.30 7.58
C THR A 9 1.49 -10.28 6.09
N TYR A 10 2.72 -10.66 5.76
CA TYR A 10 3.26 -10.59 4.40
C TYR A 10 3.26 -11.94 3.66
N PHE A 11 3.09 -13.04 4.39
CA PHE A 11 2.94 -14.36 3.80
C PHE A 11 1.46 -14.64 3.54
N LEU A 12 1.04 -14.58 2.27
CA LEU A 12 -0.31 -14.96 1.84
C LEU A 12 -0.29 -16.34 1.19
N CYS A 13 -1.10 -17.26 1.70
CA CYS A 13 -1.62 -18.40 0.95
C CYS A 13 -2.83 -17.90 0.13
N ARG A 14 -2.64 -17.57 -1.15
CA ARG A 14 -3.80 -17.35 -2.04
C ARG A 14 -4.21 -18.68 -2.65
N ALA A 15 -5.45 -19.08 -2.42
CA ALA A 15 -6.11 -20.05 -3.30
C ALA A 15 -6.48 -19.31 -4.59
N SER A 16 -5.93 -19.72 -5.73
CA SER A 16 -6.31 -19.22 -7.06
C SER A 16 -7.38 -20.13 -7.66
N ASN A 17 -8.26 -19.56 -8.48
CA ASN A 17 -9.11 -20.30 -9.41
C ASN A 17 -9.12 -19.57 -10.77
N GLU A 18 -9.40 -20.28 -11.86
CA GLU A 18 -9.32 -19.72 -13.23
C GLU A 18 -10.13 -18.44 -13.42
N ALA A 19 -11.24 -18.28 -12.71
CA ALA A 19 -12.12 -17.13 -12.87
C ALA A 19 -11.63 -15.85 -12.17
N VAL A 20 -10.72 -15.94 -11.19
CA VAL A 20 -10.06 -14.78 -10.56
C VAL A 20 -8.67 -14.49 -11.12
N ASP A 21 -8.24 -15.24 -12.15
CA ASP A 21 -6.96 -15.03 -12.84
C ASP A 21 -7.04 -13.98 -13.94
N ASN A 22 -8.27 -13.56 -14.31
CA ASN A 22 -8.47 -12.39 -15.16
C ASN A 22 -8.13 -11.11 -14.37
N LEU A 23 -7.16 -10.33 -14.88
CA LEU A 23 -6.68 -9.08 -14.28
C LEU A 23 -7.83 -8.09 -14.01
N ALA A 24 -8.84 -8.04 -14.88
CA ALA A 24 -10.00 -7.16 -14.74
C ALA A 24 -10.96 -7.57 -13.60
N ALA A 25 -10.93 -8.85 -13.20
CA ALA A 25 -11.75 -9.43 -12.15
C ALA A 25 -11.02 -9.51 -10.79
N ARG A 26 -9.74 -9.14 -10.74
CA ARG A 26 -8.93 -9.21 -9.52
C ARG A 26 -9.22 -8.00 -8.62
N PRO A 27 -9.66 -8.22 -7.36
CA PRO A 27 -9.85 -7.12 -6.42
C PRO A 27 -8.53 -6.39 -6.13
N TYR A 28 -8.59 -5.06 -6.13
CA TYR A 28 -7.54 -4.19 -5.63
C TYR A 28 -7.44 -4.30 -4.10
N THR A 29 -6.20 -4.25 -3.62
CA THR A 29 -5.83 -4.27 -2.22
C THR A 29 -4.95 -3.06 -1.90
N ILE A 30 -4.62 -2.83 -0.63
CA ILE A 30 -3.60 -1.83 -0.24
C ILE A 30 -2.26 -2.01 -0.97
N TYR A 31 -1.96 -3.23 -1.43
CA TYR A 31 -0.73 -3.58 -2.14
C TYR A 31 -0.83 -3.43 -3.66
N THR A 32 -2.02 -3.34 -4.23
CA THR A 32 -2.20 -3.32 -5.70
C THR A 32 -2.93 -2.07 -6.17
N LEU A 33 -3.39 -1.22 -5.26
CA LEU A 33 -4.14 -0.01 -5.59
C LEU A 33 -3.36 0.95 -6.50
N ALA A 34 -2.03 0.98 -6.43
CA ALA A 34 -1.20 1.81 -7.31
C ALA A 34 -1.42 1.52 -8.80
N GLU A 35 -1.78 0.28 -9.14
CA GLU A 35 -2.04 -0.21 -10.50
C GLU A 35 -3.45 0.14 -10.99
N TRP A 36 -4.30 0.72 -10.14
CA TRP A 36 -5.63 1.15 -10.53
C TRP A 36 -5.53 2.43 -11.37
N ASP A 37 -5.81 2.29 -12.67
CA ASP A 37 -5.89 3.39 -13.61
C ASP A 37 -7.36 3.78 -13.81
N ASN A 38 -7.80 4.86 -13.14
CA ASN A 38 -9.17 5.35 -13.21
C ASN A 38 -9.30 6.71 -13.91
N GLY A 39 -8.24 7.18 -14.58
CA GLY A 39 -8.20 8.49 -15.25
C GLY A 39 -8.35 9.69 -14.31
N ASN A 40 -8.40 9.50 -12.99
CA ASN A 40 -8.54 10.55 -11.99
C ASN A 40 -7.26 10.68 -11.16
N ASP A 41 -6.63 11.84 -11.29
CA ASP A 41 -5.21 12.09 -11.05
C ASP A 41 -4.83 12.28 -9.57
N ASN A 42 -5.48 11.56 -8.65
CA ASN A 42 -5.20 11.66 -7.22
C ASN A 42 -3.96 10.83 -6.85
N GLY A 43 -2.80 11.32 -7.29
CA GLY A 43 -1.50 10.65 -7.22
C GLY A 43 -1.08 10.24 -5.81
N ASP A 44 -1.54 10.95 -4.78
CA ASP A 44 -1.13 10.70 -3.39
C ASP A 44 -1.54 9.31 -2.89
N TYR A 45 -2.69 8.78 -3.31
CA TYR A 45 -3.09 7.41 -2.96
C TYR A 45 -2.25 6.36 -3.70
N ARG A 46 -1.79 6.67 -4.92
CA ARG A 46 -0.87 5.81 -5.68
C ARG A 46 0.48 5.77 -4.98
N THR A 47 1.01 6.91 -4.59
CA THR A 47 2.25 7.01 -3.79
C THR A 47 2.14 6.27 -2.46
N ALA A 48 1.02 6.41 -1.74
CA ALA A 48 0.75 5.65 -0.52
C ALA A 48 0.69 4.13 -0.77
N SER A 49 0.07 3.71 -1.88
CA SER A 49 0.05 2.29 -2.27
C SER A 49 1.44 1.78 -2.68
N ASN A 50 2.29 2.61 -3.28
CA ASN A 50 3.68 2.25 -3.59
C ASN A 50 4.48 1.96 -2.30
N LEU A 51 4.29 2.76 -1.24
CA LEU A 51 4.86 2.43 0.07
C LEU A 51 4.41 1.05 0.56
N PHE A 52 3.10 0.76 0.43
CA PHE A 52 2.59 -0.56 0.77
C PHE A 52 3.13 -1.68 -0.12
N GLN A 53 3.52 -1.44 -1.37
CA GLN A 53 4.18 -2.44 -2.22
C GLN A 53 5.62 -2.72 -1.81
N THR A 54 6.40 -1.66 -1.54
CA THR A 54 7.81 -1.78 -1.17
C THR A 54 8.02 -2.61 0.09
N ILE A 55 7.17 -2.41 1.10
CA ILE A 55 7.33 -3.04 2.41
C ILE A 55 7.28 -4.59 2.34
N PRO A 56 6.25 -5.23 1.78
CA PRO A 56 6.22 -6.67 1.55
C PRO A 56 7.38 -7.17 0.69
N ILE A 57 7.75 -6.46 -0.38
CA ILE A 57 8.88 -6.85 -1.25
C ILE A 57 10.15 -6.98 -0.41
N ASN A 58 10.43 -5.98 0.42
CA ASN A 58 11.58 -5.96 1.31
C ASN A 58 11.52 -7.09 2.35
N VAL A 59 10.36 -7.29 2.98
CA VAL A 59 10.18 -8.35 3.99
C VAL A 59 10.31 -9.75 3.41
N ILE A 60 9.66 -10.03 2.26
CA ILE A 60 9.67 -11.33 1.60
C ILE A 60 11.05 -11.61 0.98
N GLY A 61 11.70 -10.58 0.43
CA GLY A 61 13.05 -10.65 -0.13
C GLY A 61 14.17 -10.85 0.91
N GLY A 62 13.83 -10.99 2.20
CA GLY A 62 14.79 -11.25 3.28
C GLY A 62 15.54 -10.00 3.77
N ASN A 63 15.16 -8.81 3.30
CA ASN A 63 15.71 -7.53 3.76
C ASN A 63 14.61 -6.65 4.35
N PRO A 64 14.10 -6.93 5.57
CA PRO A 64 12.95 -6.24 6.17
C PRO A 64 13.32 -4.83 6.68
N ARG A 65 13.97 -4.03 5.82
CA ARG A 65 14.39 -2.65 6.04
C ARG A 65 13.56 -1.73 5.17
N LEU A 66 13.23 -0.57 5.70
CA LEU A 66 12.66 0.53 4.96
C LEU A 66 13.72 1.63 4.89
N GLU A 67 14.20 1.90 3.69
CA GLU A 67 15.25 2.88 3.44
C GLU A 67 14.68 4.31 3.52
N LYS A 68 15.42 5.21 4.17
CA LYS A 68 15.08 6.63 4.32
C LYS A 68 14.92 7.28 2.97
N TYR A 69 15.81 6.98 2.04
CA TYR A 69 15.75 7.46 0.65
C TYR A 69 14.44 7.10 -0.03
N THR A 70 13.94 5.87 0.15
CA THR A 70 12.66 5.44 -0.44
C THR A 70 11.49 6.28 0.11
N ILE A 71 11.49 6.55 1.41
CA ILE A 71 10.48 7.44 2.01
C ILE A 71 10.61 8.86 1.48
N SER A 72 11.82 9.42 1.42
CA SER A 72 12.04 10.77 0.89
C SER A 72 11.62 10.91 -0.57
N SER A 73 11.92 9.90 -1.41
CA SER A 73 11.50 9.88 -2.82
C SER A 73 9.98 9.88 -2.94
N LEU A 74 9.30 8.94 -2.28
CA LEU A 74 7.84 8.87 -2.30
C LEU A 74 7.20 10.13 -1.70
N TYR A 75 7.79 10.69 -0.64
CA TYR A 75 7.29 11.92 -0.04
C TYR A 75 7.36 13.11 -1.00
N SER A 76 8.43 13.20 -1.82
CA SER A 76 8.56 14.25 -2.85
C SER A 76 7.58 14.11 -4.02
N GLU A 77 7.01 12.91 -4.21
CA GLU A 77 6.01 12.65 -5.26
C GLU A 77 4.58 13.01 -4.83
N LEU A 78 4.35 13.37 -3.56
CA LEU A 78 3.04 13.83 -3.10
C LEU A 78 2.69 15.15 -3.79
N LYS A 79 1.57 15.18 -4.51
CA LYS A 79 1.15 16.32 -5.34
C LYS A 79 0.47 17.41 -4.53
N VAL A 80 -0.15 17.07 -3.41
CA VAL A 80 -0.98 17.99 -2.62
C VAL A 80 -0.41 18.16 -1.22
N GLU A 81 0.31 19.26 -1.00
CA GLU A 81 0.64 19.72 0.36
C GLU A 81 -0.66 19.92 1.14
N GLY A 82 -0.84 19.18 2.23
CA GLY A 82 -2.04 19.21 3.07
C GLY A 82 -3.04 18.07 2.85
N ALA A 83 -2.82 17.18 1.89
CA ALA A 83 -3.58 15.93 1.82
C ALA A 83 -3.35 15.09 3.09
N ALA A 84 -4.36 14.32 3.52
CA ALA A 84 -4.29 13.52 4.74
C ALA A 84 -3.14 12.49 4.75
N VAL A 85 -2.60 12.14 3.58
CA VAL A 85 -1.43 11.25 3.39
C VAL A 85 -0.13 11.95 3.81
N TYR A 86 -0.01 13.25 3.57
CA TYR A 86 1.19 14.05 3.83
C TYR A 86 1.70 13.98 5.27
N PRO A 87 0.89 14.27 6.32
CA PRO A 87 1.36 14.21 7.71
C PRO A 87 1.79 12.80 8.14
N ILE A 88 1.29 11.75 7.49
CA ILE A 88 1.71 10.37 7.79
C ILE A 88 3.11 10.11 7.23
N PHE A 89 3.39 10.51 5.98
CA PHE A 89 4.74 10.39 5.41
C PHE A 89 5.75 11.26 6.17
N GLN A 90 5.35 12.46 6.59
CA GLN A 90 6.16 13.30 7.47
C GLN A 90 6.47 12.58 8.79
N SER A 91 5.46 12.00 9.43
CA SER A 91 5.64 11.24 10.68
C SER A 91 6.55 10.02 10.49
N ILE A 92 6.44 9.28 9.40
CA ILE A 92 7.35 8.17 9.07
C ILE A 92 8.78 8.69 8.88
N SER A 93 8.96 9.81 8.17
CA SER A 93 10.27 10.44 7.96
C SER A 93 10.95 10.84 9.26
N THR A 94 10.19 11.27 10.28
CA THR A 94 10.74 11.60 11.61
C THR A 94 11.13 10.40 12.47
N GLN A 95 10.81 9.17 12.05
CA GLN A 95 11.21 7.96 12.80
C GLN A 95 12.66 7.53 12.53
N PHE A 96 13.31 8.12 11.53
CA PHE A 96 14.72 7.89 11.26
C PHE A 96 15.55 8.82 12.15
N SER A 97 16.46 8.27 12.95
CA SER A 97 17.50 9.09 13.60
C SER A 97 18.42 9.71 12.55
N ASP A 98 19.10 10.81 12.91
CA ASP A 98 19.86 11.63 11.97
C ASP A 98 20.87 10.82 11.13
N ASP A 99 21.58 9.89 11.77
CA ASP A 99 22.62 9.06 11.14
C ASP A 99 22.11 7.72 10.57
N THR A 100 20.84 7.37 10.77
CA THR A 100 20.27 6.11 10.26
C THR A 100 19.74 6.26 8.84
N THR A 101 20.22 5.39 7.94
CA THR A 101 19.75 5.31 6.56
C THR A 101 18.52 4.42 6.38
N PHE A 102 18.19 3.59 7.37
CA PHE A 102 17.04 2.69 7.33
C PHE A 102 16.41 2.50 8.72
N ILE A 103 15.15 2.04 8.73
CA ILE A 103 14.49 1.47 9.90
C ILE A 103 14.08 0.03 9.63
N THR A 104 14.07 -0.81 10.67
CA THR A 104 13.55 -2.18 10.53
C THR A 104 12.01 -2.13 10.44
N ILE A 105 11.43 -2.94 9.56
CA ILE A 105 9.98 -3.04 9.37
C ILE A 105 9.36 -3.96 10.44
N ILE A 106 9.93 -5.15 10.60
CA ILE A 106 9.44 -6.15 11.56
C ILE A 106 9.75 -5.72 12.99
N GLY A 107 8.77 -5.86 13.89
CA GLY A 107 8.87 -5.42 15.28
C GLY A 107 8.70 -3.90 15.49
N ASN A 108 8.68 -3.10 14.42
CA ASN A 108 8.56 -1.64 14.54
C ASN A 108 7.10 -1.21 14.74
N LYS A 109 6.72 -1.00 16.00
CA LYS A 109 5.37 -0.60 16.39
C LYS A 109 5.00 0.82 15.95
N SER A 110 5.96 1.74 15.94
CA SER A 110 5.75 3.13 15.51
C SER A 110 5.44 3.20 14.03
N LEU A 111 6.25 2.54 13.19
CA LEU A 111 5.98 2.43 11.76
C LEU A 111 4.63 1.73 11.52
N ASN A 112 4.36 0.63 12.23
CA ASN A 112 3.07 -0.05 12.12
C ASN A 112 1.87 0.86 12.44
N HIS A 113 1.99 1.76 13.41
CA HIS A 113 0.92 2.69 13.75
C HIS A 113 0.62 3.65 12.61
N GLU A 114 1.65 4.21 11.97
CA GLU A 114 1.50 5.08 10.80
C GLU A 114 0.95 4.33 9.59
N LEU A 115 1.42 3.10 9.35
CA LEU A 115 0.87 2.24 8.29
C LEU A 115 -0.62 1.88 8.55
N GLN A 116 -1.05 1.71 9.80
CA GLN A 116 -2.47 1.50 10.10
C GLN A 116 -3.32 2.72 9.74
N LYS A 117 -2.84 3.94 10.05
CA LYS A 117 -3.52 5.19 9.66
C LYS A 117 -3.61 5.29 8.14
N LEU A 118 -2.50 5.04 7.45
CA LEU A 118 -2.43 5.12 5.99
C LEU A 118 -3.38 4.12 5.32
N ALA A 119 -3.44 2.89 5.83
CA ALA A 119 -4.37 1.87 5.34
C ALA A 119 -5.84 2.31 5.47
N ASN A 120 -6.21 2.97 6.58
CA ASN A 120 -7.55 3.50 6.77
C ASN A 120 -7.88 4.62 5.77
N LEU A 121 -6.91 5.49 5.45
CA LEU A 121 -7.09 6.54 4.43
C LEU A 121 -7.27 5.96 3.03
N LEU A 122 -6.65 4.82 2.73
CA LEU A 122 -6.79 4.15 1.42
C LEU A 122 -8.09 3.35 1.28
N ALA A 123 -8.77 3.02 2.38
CA ALA A 123 -9.95 2.15 2.35
C ALA A 123 -11.09 2.66 1.43
N PRO A 124 -11.43 3.96 1.39
CA PRO A 124 -12.41 4.48 0.44
C PRO A 124 -11.97 4.33 -1.03
N ALA A 125 -10.70 4.60 -1.32
CA ALA A 125 -10.15 4.46 -2.67
C ALA A 125 -10.15 3.00 -3.15
N ILE A 126 -9.80 2.06 -2.27
CA ILE A 126 -9.88 0.62 -2.54
C ILE A 126 -11.33 0.19 -2.77
N THR A 127 -12.26 0.69 -1.96
CA THR A 127 -13.70 0.39 -2.13
C THR A 127 -14.19 0.86 -3.49
N LYS A 128 -13.82 2.08 -3.89
CA LYS A 128 -14.14 2.64 -5.21
C LYS A 128 -13.50 1.83 -6.35
N ALA A 129 -12.24 1.43 -6.21
CA ALA A 129 -11.55 0.57 -7.19
C ALA A 129 -12.23 -0.80 -7.33
N ASN A 130 -12.69 -1.39 -6.23
CA ASN A 130 -13.35 -2.69 -6.26
C ASN A 130 -14.79 -2.63 -6.78
N GLN A 131 -15.41 -1.45 -6.85
CA GLN A 131 -16.70 -1.29 -7.53
C GLN A 131 -16.57 -1.53 -9.04
N SER A 132 -15.47 -1.11 -9.69
CA SER A 132 -15.26 -1.41 -11.11
C SER A 132 -15.00 -2.90 -11.34
N VAL A 133 -14.26 -3.55 -10.44
CA VAL A 133 -14.04 -5.01 -10.46
C VAL A 133 -15.37 -5.77 -10.36
N LYS A 134 -16.28 -5.34 -9.46
CA LYS A 134 -17.61 -5.94 -9.34
C LYS A 134 -18.39 -5.91 -10.66
N GLN A 135 -18.33 -4.80 -11.39
CA GLN A 135 -19.01 -4.69 -12.69
C GLN A 135 -18.40 -5.63 -13.73
N ALA A 136 -17.07 -5.72 -13.79
CA ALA A 136 -16.37 -6.63 -14.71
C ALA A 136 -16.72 -8.10 -14.43
N VAL A 137 -16.77 -8.50 -13.16
CA VAL A 137 -17.21 -9.86 -12.77
C VAL A 137 -18.65 -10.12 -13.21
N LEU A 138 -19.58 -9.20 -12.93
CA LEU A 138 -20.98 -9.38 -13.33
C LEU A 138 -21.14 -9.55 -14.85
N GLN A 139 -20.37 -8.82 -15.66
CA GLN A 139 -20.36 -8.98 -17.12
C GLN A 139 -19.82 -10.35 -17.55
N ALA A 140 -18.77 -10.85 -16.91
CA ALA A 140 -18.16 -12.13 -17.25
C ALA A 140 -19.08 -13.34 -16.98
N TYR A 141 -19.99 -13.22 -16.02
CA TYR A 141 -20.94 -14.28 -15.62
C TYR A 141 -22.39 -14.05 -16.12
N ALA A 142 -22.62 -13.07 -16.99
CA ALA A 142 -23.94 -12.80 -17.57
C ALA A 142 -24.30 -13.73 -18.77
N HIS A 143 -23.57 -14.84 -18.92
CA HIS A 143 -23.77 -15.85 -19.97
C HIS A 143 -24.37 -17.15 -19.40
#